data_AF-A0A923AUB4-F1
#
_entry.id   AF-A0A923AUB4-F1
#
_cell.length_a   1.000
_cell.length_b   1.000
_cell.length_c   1.000
_cell.angle_alpha   90.00
_cell.angle_beta   90.00
_cell.angle_gamma   90.00
#
_symmetry.space_group_name_H-M   'P 1'
#
loop_
_entity.id
_entity.type
_entity.pdbx_description
1 polymer ?
#
loop_
_entity_poly.entity_id
_entity_poly.type
_entity_poly.pdbx_seq_one_letter_code
_entity_poly.pdbx_strand_id
1 'polypeptide(L)'
;MLSAYRLITRWWTAFALAASLGMLGAAHAFERYAGLAPCNLCLKQREVFWAAVAIALPATLWAVFSRASRGTPRIAAFLLAAVFATSAVTAGFHAGGELGWWSLPAMCMGGGAVGLEALTALAMGTAPETRPVMCDAVVWSFLGLSMAGWNTLLSAGLAGFSLVAAKRPKDARAPKITPEKR
;
A
#
# COMPACT_ATOMS: atom_id res chain seq x y z
N MET A 1 13.47 -2.13 -23.99
CA MET A 1 13.65 -1.64 -22.60
C MET A 1 13.25 -0.17 -22.42
N LEU A 2 13.73 0.76 -23.27
CA LEU A 2 13.38 2.19 -23.18
C LEU A 2 11.87 2.51 -23.32
N SER A 3 11.12 1.81 -24.18
CA SER A 3 9.66 2.02 -24.32
C SER A 3 8.88 1.65 -23.06
N ALA A 4 9.16 0.50 -22.46
CA ALA A 4 8.50 0.05 -21.23
C ALA A 4 8.80 1.01 -20.06
N TYR A 5 10.07 1.41 -19.89
CA TYR A 5 10.47 2.41 -18.91
C TYR A 5 9.73 3.74 -19.08
N ARG A 6 9.61 4.25 -20.32
CA ARG A 6 8.89 5.49 -20.61
C ARG A 6 7.38 5.36 -20.36
N LEU A 7 6.78 4.21 -20.64
CA LEU A 7 5.36 3.96 -20.37
C LEU A 7 5.09 3.92 -18.87
N ILE A 8 5.85 3.10 -18.12
CA ILE A 8 5.71 2.92 -16.67
C ILE A 8 5.91 4.25 -15.94
N THR A 9 6.97 4.99 -16.24
CA THR A 9 7.24 6.28 -15.58
C THR A 9 6.29 7.40 -16.00
N ARG A 10 5.64 7.29 -17.17
CA ARG A 10 4.63 8.27 -17.64
C ARG A 10 3.28 8.04 -16.98
N TRP A 11 2.91 6.78 -16.76
CA TRP A 11 1.65 6.34 -16.16
C TRP A 11 1.81 5.79 -14.74
N TRP A 12 2.88 6.20 -14.05
CA TRP A 12 3.25 5.59 -12.78
C TRP A 12 2.14 5.69 -11.74
N THR A 13 1.44 6.82 -11.67
CA THR A 13 0.33 7.00 -10.72
C THR A 13 -0.82 6.02 -10.97
N ALA A 14 -1.04 5.62 -12.23
CA ALA A 14 -2.06 4.62 -12.56
C ALA A 14 -1.64 3.23 -12.10
N PHE A 15 -0.37 2.86 -12.29
CA PHE A 15 0.18 1.61 -11.76
C PHE A 15 0.17 1.59 -10.22
N ALA A 16 0.55 2.69 -9.58
CA ALA A 16 0.51 2.83 -8.13
C ALA A 16 -0.92 2.74 -7.58
N LEU A 17 -1.90 3.35 -8.28
CA LEU A 17 -3.32 3.23 -7.92
C LEU A 17 -3.79 1.78 -8.04
N ALA A 18 -3.53 1.13 -9.17
CA ALA A 18 -3.92 -0.26 -9.40
C ALA A 18 -3.29 -1.21 -8.37
N ALA A 19 -2.00 -1.03 -8.06
CA ALA A 19 -1.31 -1.81 -7.03
C ALA A 19 -1.92 -1.58 -5.64
N SER A 20 -2.20 -0.32 -5.27
CA SER A 20 -2.79 0.00 -3.96
C SER A 20 -4.19 -0.59 -3.80
N LEU A 21 -5.03 -0.49 -4.84
CA LEU A 21 -6.35 -1.12 -4.87
C LEU A 21 -6.26 -2.65 -4.87
N GLY A 22 -5.26 -3.22 -5.56
CA GLY A 22 -4.99 -4.65 -5.54
C GLY A 22 -4.61 -5.15 -4.15
N MET A 23 -3.73 -4.43 -3.43
CA MET A 23 -3.33 -4.75 -2.06
C MET A 23 -4.52 -4.67 -1.09
N LEU A 24 -5.32 -3.61 -1.17
CA LEU A 24 -6.54 -3.46 -0.36
C LEU A 24 -7.57 -4.54 -0.69
N GLY A 25 -7.78 -4.82 -1.98
CA GLY A 25 -8.69 -5.87 -2.45
C GLY A 25 -8.27 -7.25 -1.96
N ALA A 26 -6.97 -7.58 -2.03
CA ALA A 26 -6.43 -8.83 -1.50
C ALA A 26 -6.65 -8.93 0.02
N ALA A 27 -6.38 -7.85 0.77
CA ALA A 27 -6.58 -7.84 2.23
C ALA A 27 -8.06 -8.07 2.61
N HIS A 28 -9.00 -7.41 1.91
CA HIS A 28 -10.43 -7.62 2.12
C HIS A 28 -10.91 -9.01 1.65
N ALA A 29 -10.29 -9.57 0.60
CA ALA A 29 -10.60 -10.91 0.15
C ALA A 29 -10.15 -11.98 1.16
N PHE A 30 -8.96 -11.86 1.74
CA PHE A 30 -8.51 -12.75 2.82
C PHE A 30 -9.41 -12.65 4.06
N GLU A 31 -9.84 -11.45 4.42
CA GLU A 31 -10.77 -11.26 5.53
C GLU A 31 -12.14 -11.89 5.26
N ARG A 32 -12.75 -11.63 4.09
CA ARG A 32 -14.11 -12.06 3.78
C ARG A 32 -14.23 -13.52 3.35
N TYR A 33 -13.27 -14.01 2.57
CA TYR A 33 -13.35 -15.33 1.94
C TYR A 33 -12.46 -16.38 2.60
N ALA A 34 -11.33 -15.97 3.19
CA ALA A 34 -10.46 -16.90 3.92
C ALA A 34 -10.69 -16.87 5.45
N GLY A 35 -11.59 -16.01 5.95
CA GLY A 35 -11.91 -15.90 7.37
C GLY A 35 -10.75 -15.41 8.23
N LEU A 36 -9.75 -14.75 7.61
CA LEU A 36 -8.56 -14.27 8.30
C LEU A 36 -8.81 -12.87 8.85
N ALA A 37 -9.26 -12.81 10.10
CA ALA A 37 -9.49 -11.54 10.78
C ALA A 37 -8.20 -10.71 10.86
N PRO A 38 -8.24 -9.39 10.57
CA PRO A 38 -7.05 -8.56 10.56
C PRO A 38 -6.58 -8.25 11.99
N CYS A 39 -5.27 -8.32 12.20
CA CYS A 39 -4.65 -7.78 13.41
C CYS A 39 -4.54 -6.24 13.35
N ASN A 40 -4.22 -5.61 14.48
CA ASN A 40 -4.08 -4.15 14.57
C ASN A 40 -3.06 -3.59 13.57
N LEU A 41 -1.91 -4.26 13.39
CA LEU A 41 -0.87 -3.79 12.48
C LEU A 41 -1.27 -3.98 11.00
N CYS A 42 -2.02 -5.03 10.67
CA CYS A 42 -2.65 -5.20 9.34
C CYS A 42 -3.59 -4.03 9.02
N LEU A 43 -4.41 -3.59 9.97
CA LEU A 43 -5.31 -2.44 9.77
C LEU A 43 -4.52 -1.16 9.51
N LYS A 44 -3.45 -0.91 10.27
CA LYS A 44 -2.57 0.25 10.03
C LYS A 44 -1.89 0.21 8.68
N GLN A 45 -1.48 -0.96 8.20
CA GLN A 45 -0.93 -1.09 6.84
C GLN A 45 -1.96 -0.77 5.76
N ARG A 46 -3.25 -1.11 5.96
CA ARG A 46 -4.33 -0.74 5.04
C ARG A 46 -4.54 0.78 4.98
N GLU A 47 -4.43 1.49 6.11
CA GLU A 47 -4.51 2.97 6.14
C GLU A 47 -3.44 3.60 5.24
N VAL A 48 -2.23 3.04 5.20
CA VAL A 48 -1.14 3.52 4.32
C VAL A 48 -1.52 3.37 2.83
N PHE A 49 -2.14 2.26 2.44
CA PHE A 49 -2.61 2.08 1.07
C PHE A 49 -3.81 2.97 0.72
N TRP A 50 -4.69 3.28 1.67
CA TRP A 50 -5.73 4.29 1.47
C TRP A 50 -5.14 5.68 1.24
N ALA A 51 -4.08 6.05 1.96
CA ALA A 51 -3.34 7.29 1.70
C ALA A 51 -2.71 7.28 0.29
N ALA A 52 -2.15 6.14 -0.15
CA ALA A 52 -1.63 6.00 -1.51
C ALA A 52 -2.74 6.17 -2.56
N VAL A 53 -3.93 5.59 -2.36
CA VAL A 53 -5.10 5.79 -3.23
C VAL A 53 -5.51 7.27 -3.28
N ALA A 54 -5.56 7.96 -2.14
CA ALA A 54 -5.93 9.36 -2.06
C ALA A 54 -4.98 10.28 -2.87
N ILE A 55 -3.71 9.90 -3.00
CA ILE A 55 -2.72 10.62 -3.82
C ILE A 55 -2.79 10.17 -5.29
N ALA A 56 -2.79 8.85 -5.53
CA ALA A 56 -2.67 8.27 -6.85
C ALA A 56 -3.92 8.49 -7.71
N LEU A 57 -5.11 8.50 -7.11
CA LEU A 57 -6.38 8.71 -7.81
C LEU A 57 -6.46 10.09 -8.50
N PRO A 58 -6.37 11.23 -7.79
CA PRO A 58 -6.42 12.54 -8.44
C PRO A 58 -5.25 12.77 -9.41
N ALA A 59 -4.05 12.27 -9.08
CA ALA A 59 -2.91 12.36 -9.98
C ALA A 59 -3.12 11.57 -11.28
N THR A 60 -3.77 10.42 -11.21
CA THR A 60 -4.14 9.59 -12.37
C THR A 60 -5.25 10.23 -13.19
N LEU A 61 -6.30 10.75 -12.54
CA LEU A 61 -7.36 11.48 -13.24
C LEU A 61 -6.78 12.68 -14.00
N TRP A 62 -5.92 13.47 -13.37
CA TRP A 62 -5.20 14.56 -14.03
C TRP A 62 -4.38 14.07 -15.24
N ALA A 63 -3.66 12.95 -15.10
CA ALA A 63 -2.90 12.37 -16.20
C ALA A 63 -3.82 11.92 -17.36
N VAL A 64 -4.98 11.34 -17.08
CA VAL A 64 -5.97 10.95 -18.10
C VAL A 64 -6.53 12.18 -18.82
N PHE A 65 -7.02 13.18 -18.09
CA PHE A 65 -7.59 14.40 -18.69
C PHE A 65 -6.59 15.19 -19.52
N SER A 66 -5.32 15.24 -19.08
CA SER A 66 -4.24 15.92 -19.81
C SER A 66 -3.61 15.05 -20.92
N ARG A 67 -4.17 13.87 -21.22
CA ARG A 67 -3.62 12.85 -22.16
C ARG A 67 -2.15 12.50 -21.87
N ALA A 68 -1.77 12.57 -20.61
CA ALA A 68 -0.42 12.43 -20.10
C ALA A 68 0.60 13.29 -20.86
N SER A 69 0.19 14.47 -21.36
CA SER A 69 1.03 15.40 -22.14
C SER A 69 2.20 15.95 -21.34
N ARG A 70 2.05 16.04 -20.01
CA ARG A 70 3.08 16.47 -19.06
C ARG A 70 3.75 15.32 -18.29
N GLY A 71 3.33 14.07 -18.54
CA GLY A 71 3.78 12.89 -17.80
C GLY A 71 3.25 12.83 -16.36
N THR A 72 3.80 11.92 -15.56
CA THR A 72 3.44 11.78 -14.14
C THR A 72 3.82 13.03 -13.34
N PRO A 73 2.92 13.61 -12.51
CA PRO A 73 3.26 14.71 -11.63
C PRO A 73 4.37 14.32 -10.65
N ARG A 74 5.52 15.01 -10.68
CA ARG A 74 6.68 14.68 -9.83
C ARG A 74 6.37 14.74 -8.34
N ILE A 75 5.56 15.71 -7.92
CA ILE A 75 5.13 15.85 -6.52
C ILE A 75 4.33 14.62 -6.10
N ALA A 76 3.37 14.17 -6.92
CA ALA A 76 2.59 12.96 -6.63
C ALA A 76 3.50 11.71 -6.57
N ALA A 77 4.44 11.56 -7.50
CA ALA A 77 5.39 10.45 -7.48
C ALA A 77 6.29 10.47 -6.22
N PHE A 78 6.72 11.65 -5.77
CA PHE A 78 7.51 11.77 -4.55
C PHE A 78 6.69 11.47 -3.29
N LEU A 79 5.44 11.96 -3.21
CA LEU A 79 4.54 11.64 -2.11
C LEU A 79 4.23 10.13 -2.06
N LEU A 80 3.99 9.51 -3.21
CA LEU A 80 3.81 8.05 -3.30
C LEU A 80 5.06 7.30 -2.85
N ALA A 81 6.26 7.77 -3.19
CA ALA A 81 7.50 7.18 -2.71
C ALA A 81 7.58 7.21 -1.18
N ALA A 82 7.24 8.34 -0.55
CA ALA A 82 7.24 8.47 0.91
C ALA A 82 6.19 7.53 1.55
N VAL A 83 4.97 7.48 1.01
CA VAL A 83 3.89 6.62 1.52
C VAL A 83 4.26 5.14 1.41
N PHE A 84 4.76 4.69 0.26
CA PHE A 84 5.17 3.29 0.09
C PHE A 84 6.41 2.94 0.90
N ALA A 85 7.33 3.89 1.13
CA ALA A 85 8.45 3.67 2.04
C ALA A 85 7.95 3.47 3.49
N THR A 86 6.98 4.27 3.94
CA THR A 86 6.31 4.05 5.24
C THR A 86 5.64 2.68 5.30
N SER A 87 4.98 2.26 4.22
CA SER A 87 4.38 0.91 4.14
C SER A 87 5.45 -0.18 4.25
N ALA A 88 6.57 -0.05 3.55
CA ALA A 88 7.67 -1.02 3.59
C ALA A 88 8.28 -1.12 4.99
N VAL A 89 8.51 0.01 5.67
CA VAL A 89 9.05 0.04 7.03
C VAL A 89 8.07 -0.58 8.02
N THR A 90 6.80 -0.20 7.97
CA THR A 90 5.78 -0.72 8.89
C THR A 90 5.46 -2.20 8.67
N ALA A 91 5.45 -2.66 7.42
CA ALA A 91 5.33 -4.07 7.08
C ALA A 91 6.58 -4.86 7.47
N GLY A 92 7.77 -4.28 7.29
CA GLY A 92 9.02 -4.89 7.72
C GLY A 92 9.07 -5.05 9.23
N PHE A 93 8.61 -4.03 9.96
CA PHE A 93 8.44 -4.08 11.41
C PHE A 93 7.48 -5.21 11.86
N HIS A 94 6.37 -5.39 11.14
CA HIS A 94 5.41 -6.47 11.39
C HIS A 94 6.05 -7.85 11.15
N ALA A 95 6.64 -8.05 9.98
CA ALA A 95 7.24 -9.31 9.58
C ALA A 95 8.41 -9.71 10.50
N GLY A 96 9.24 -8.77 10.94
CA GLY A 96 10.30 -9.10 11.89
C GLY A 96 9.77 -9.43 13.29
N GLY A 97 8.61 -8.90 13.68
CA GLY A 97 7.90 -9.34 14.89
C GLY A 97 7.43 -10.79 14.76
N GLU A 98 6.82 -11.13 13.63
CA GLU A 98 6.41 -12.51 13.30
C GLU A 98 7.60 -13.49 13.25
N LEU A 99 8.77 -13.03 12.82
CA LEU A 99 10.02 -13.82 12.78
C LEU A 99 10.74 -13.87 14.13
N GLY A 100 10.24 -13.17 15.16
CA GLY A 100 10.86 -13.11 16.48
C GLY A 100 12.17 -12.30 16.54
N TRP A 101 12.43 -11.43 15.56
CA TRP A 101 13.60 -10.53 15.59
C TRP A 101 13.48 -9.47 16.69
N TRP A 102 12.26 -9.09 17.05
CA TRP A 102 11.95 -8.17 18.14
C TRP A 102 10.55 -8.42 18.69
N SER A 103 10.33 -7.99 19.94
CA SER A 103 9.00 -7.95 20.53
C SER A 103 8.17 -6.82 19.93
N LEU A 104 6.93 -7.13 19.51
CA LEU A 104 5.97 -6.10 19.11
C LEU A 104 5.44 -5.34 20.35
N PRO A 105 4.94 -4.10 20.20
CA PRO A 105 4.39 -3.34 21.31
C PRO A 105 3.20 -4.06 21.97
N ALA A 106 2.93 -3.79 23.25
CA ALA A 106 1.85 -4.45 24.00
C ALA A 106 0.46 -4.34 23.33
N MET A 107 0.19 -3.23 22.64
CA MET A 107 -1.06 -3.06 21.86
C MET A 107 -1.23 -4.05 20.70
N CYS A 108 -0.15 -4.71 20.28
CA CYS A 108 -0.14 -5.74 19.24
C CYS A 108 -0.16 -7.18 19.81
N MET A 109 0.07 -7.32 21.12
CA MET A 109 0.01 -8.56 21.89
C MET A 109 -1.30 -8.57 22.70
N GLY A 110 -2.44 -8.81 22.03
CA GLY A 110 -3.65 -9.33 22.69
C GLY A 110 -4.21 -8.58 23.89
N GLY A 111 -3.99 -7.28 24.00
CA GLY A 111 -4.30 -6.49 25.19
C GLY A 111 -4.50 -5.02 24.89
N GLY A 112 -5.25 -4.70 23.83
CA GLY A 112 -5.76 -3.35 23.62
C GLY A 112 -6.84 -3.03 24.66
N ALA A 113 -6.89 -1.78 25.15
CA ALA A 113 -7.94 -1.31 26.04
C ALA A 113 -9.31 -1.51 25.36
N VAL A 114 -10.02 -2.54 25.79
CA VAL A 114 -11.41 -2.78 25.41
C VAL A 114 -12.28 -1.78 26.16
N GLY A 115 -12.96 -0.90 25.42
CA GLY A 115 -13.95 0.01 26.00
C GLY A 115 -15.02 -0.78 26.75
N LEU A 116 -15.53 -0.23 27.85
CA LEU A 116 -16.48 -0.91 28.73
C LEU A 116 -17.74 -1.37 27.97
N GLU A 117 -18.14 -0.62 26.95
CA GLU A 117 -19.26 -0.92 26.06
C GLU A 117 -19.01 -2.17 25.20
N ALA A 118 -17.79 -2.33 24.68
CA ALA A 118 -17.40 -3.51 23.90
C ALA A 118 -17.29 -4.76 24.80
N LEU A 119 -16.80 -4.59 26.02
CA LEU A 119 -16.76 -5.62 27.06
C LEU A 119 -18.17 -6.07 27.47
N THR A 120 -19.09 -5.11 27.63
CA THR A 120 -20.48 -5.37 27.98
C THR A 120 -21.21 -6.09 26.85
N ALA A 121 -21.00 -5.68 25.61
CA ALA A 121 -21.57 -6.36 24.44
C ALA A 121 -21.02 -7.79 24.27
N LEU A 122 -19.74 -8.02 24.59
CA LEU A 122 -19.13 -9.36 24.57
C LEU A 122 -19.67 -10.24 25.72
N ALA A 123 -19.82 -9.68 26.92
CA ALA A 123 -20.40 -10.39 28.08
C ALA A 123 -21.88 -10.74 27.88
N MET A 124 -22.62 -9.91 27.15
CA MET A 124 -24.03 -10.14 26.78
C MET A 124 -24.19 -11.03 25.54
N GLY A 125 -23.10 -11.46 24.90
CA GLY A 125 -23.14 -12.27 23.67
C GLY A 125 -23.72 -11.54 22.46
N THR A 126 -23.80 -10.20 22.51
CA THR A 126 -24.36 -9.36 21.45
C THR A 126 -23.28 -8.80 20.52
N ALA A 127 -22.02 -8.86 20.93
CA ALA A 127 -20.89 -8.56 20.07
C ALA A 127 -20.46 -9.81 19.27
N PRO A 128 -20.09 -9.69 17.98
CA PRO A 128 -19.29 -10.73 17.34
C PRO A 128 -18.01 -10.94 18.15
N GLU A 129 -17.51 -12.19 18.29
CA GLU A 129 -16.24 -12.48 18.96
C GLU A 129 -15.09 -11.71 18.29
N THR A 130 -14.84 -10.49 18.73
CA THR A 130 -13.70 -9.67 18.30
C THR A 130 -12.54 -9.95 19.25
N ARG A 131 -12.13 -11.22 19.34
CA ARG A 131 -10.84 -11.54 19.95
C ARG A 131 -9.76 -10.80 19.16
N PRO A 132 -8.96 -9.92 19.80
CA PRO A 132 -7.89 -9.23 19.10
C PRO A 132 -6.92 -10.27 18.54
N VAL A 133 -6.81 -10.33 17.21
CA VAL A 133 -5.82 -11.20 16.56
C VAL A 133 -4.43 -10.65 16.86
N MET A 134 -3.55 -11.53 17.35
CA MET A 134 -2.17 -11.18 17.68
C MET A 134 -1.41 -10.80 16.42
N CYS A 135 -0.59 -9.75 16.48
CA CYS A 135 0.19 -9.30 15.32
C CYS A 135 1.51 -10.09 15.13
N ASP A 136 1.93 -10.88 16.10
CA ASP A 136 3.16 -11.70 16.00
C ASP A 136 2.88 -13.10 15.44
N ALA A 137 1.61 -13.48 15.29
CA ALA A 137 1.24 -14.78 14.76
C ALA A 137 1.15 -14.75 13.22
N VAL A 138 1.91 -15.62 12.56
CA VAL A 138 1.78 -15.84 11.11
C VAL A 138 0.51 -16.64 10.83
N VAL A 139 -0.55 -15.95 10.42
CA VAL A 139 -1.84 -16.59 10.08
C VAL A 139 -1.90 -17.14 8.66
N TRP A 140 -1.02 -16.68 7.78
CA TRP A 140 -0.89 -17.16 6.41
C TRP A 140 0.52 -16.92 5.89
N SER A 141 1.01 -17.85 5.08
CA SER A 141 2.28 -17.70 4.38
C SER A 141 2.21 -18.27 2.96
N PHE A 142 3.06 -17.73 2.09
CA PHE A 142 3.24 -18.20 0.73
C PHE A 142 4.71 -18.06 0.33
N LEU A 143 5.28 -19.13 -0.23
CA LEU A 143 6.71 -19.24 -0.57
C LEU A 143 7.64 -18.88 0.61
N GLY A 144 7.25 -19.25 1.82
CA GLY A 144 8.03 -19.00 3.04
C GLY A 144 7.95 -17.58 3.59
N LEU A 145 7.13 -16.71 3.00
CA LEU A 145 6.90 -15.35 3.50
C LEU A 145 5.47 -15.20 4.02
N SER A 146 5.32 -14.52 5.15
CA SER A 146 4.02 -14.13 5.70
C SER A 146 3.35 -13.07 4.82
N MET A 147 2.07 -12.77 5.09
CA MET A 147 1.39 -11.62 4.48
C MET A 147 2.15 -10.31 4.71
N ALA A 148 2.68 -10.10 5.93
CA ALA A 148 3.49 -8.93 6.26
C ALA A 148 4.79 -8.92 5.45
N GLY A 149 5.47 -10.06 5.31
CA GLY A 149 6.70 -10.19 4.51
C GLY A 149 6.47 -9.84 3.04
N TRP A 150 5.40 -10.36 2.43
CA TRP A 150 5.02 -9.99 1.07
C TRP A 150 4.71 -8.49 0.94
N ASN A 151 3.99 -7.92 1.91
CA ASN A 151 3.70 -6.48 1.90
C ASN A 151 4.98 -5.64 1.96
N THR A 152 5.98 -6.04 2.75
CA THR A 152 7.28 -5.37 2.81
C THR A 152 7.95 -5.32 1.44
N LEU A 153 8.05 -6.46 0.76
CA LEU A 153 8.71 -6.55 -0.55
C LEU A 153 7.99 -5.74 -1.62
N LEU A 154 6.66 -5.87 -1.69
CA LEU A 154 5.85 -5.13 -2.66
C LEU A 154 5.92 -3.62 -2.41
N SER A 155 5.79 -3.19 -1.15
CA SER A 155 5.89 -1.79 -0.76
C SER A 155 7.28 -1.20 -1.07
N ALA A 156 8.35 -1.94 -0.81
CA ALA A 156 9.71 -1.51 -1.15
C ALA A 156 9.90 -1.32 -2.66
N GLY A 157 9.37 -2.26 -3.46
CA GLY A 157 9.35 -2.14 -4.92
C GLY A 157 8.57 -0.90 -5.39
N LEU A 158 7.36 -0.69 -4.88
CA LEU A 158 6.53 0.47 -5.20
C LEU A 158 7.20 1.80 -4.80
N ALA A 159 7.89 1.84 -3.66
CA ALA A 159 8.66 3.01 -3.24
C ALA A 159 9.81 3.30 -4.22
N GLY A 160 10.58 2.27 -4.60
CA GLY A 160 11.68 2.39 -5.56
C GLY A 160 11.22 2.91 -6.92
N PHE A 161 10.17 2.33 -7.48
CA PHE A 161 9.60 2.80 -8.76
C PHE A 161 9.02 4.21 -8.67
N SER A 162 8.43 4.58 -7.54
CA SER A 162 7.95 5.95 -7.29
C SER A 162 9.09 6.97 -7.29
N LEU A 163 10.23 6.64 -6.67
CA LEU A 163 11.42 7.49 -6.70
C LEU A 163 11.99 7.62 -8.12
N VAL A 164 12.04 6.53 -8.88
CA VAL A 164 12.48 6.54 -10.27
C VAL A 164 11.56 7.42 -11.13
N ALA A 165 10.24 7.32 -10.95
CA ALA A 165 9.27 8.16 -11.64
C ALA A 165 9.42 9.65 -11.25
N ALA A 166 9.68 9.94 -9.98
CA ALA A 166 9.88 11.31 -9.49
C ALA A 166 11.16 11.97 -10.05
N LYS A 167 12.24 11.19 -10.20
CA LYS A 167 13.55 11.67 -10.69
C LYS A 167 13.66 11.75 -12.22
N ARG A 168 12.62 11.38 -12.97
CA ARG A 168 12.64 11.40 -14.44
C ARG A 168 12.90 12.81 -15.00
N PRO A 169 13.86 13.02 -15.94
CA PRO A 169 14.12 14.30 -16.59
C PRO A 169 12.88 14.91 -17.27
N LYS A 170 12.78 16.25 -17.33
CA LYS A 170 11.60 16.97 -17.87
C LYS A 170 11.42 16.77 -19.39
N ASP A 171 12.40 16.19 -20.06
CA ASP A 171 12.54 16.18 -21.53
C ASP A 171 11.83 15.03 -22.22
N ALA A 172 11.10 14.19 -21.48
CA ALA A 172 10.18 13.22 -22.07
C ALA A 172 8.81 13.82 -22.44
N ARG A 173 8.78 15.13 -22.75
CA ARG A 173 7.65 15.80 -23.38
C ARG A 173 7.51 15.21 -24.79
N ALA A 174 6.29 14.88 -25.22
CA ALA A 174 6.08 14.39 -26.58
C ALA A 174 6.75 15.36 -27.58
N PRO A 175 7.44 14.86 -28.63
CA PRO A 175 7.99 15.74 -29.65
C PRO A 175 6.86 16.62 -30.18
N LYS A 176 7.07 17.95 -30.19
CA LYS A 176 6.15 18.85 -30.86
C LYS A 176 6.18 18.45 -32.33
N ILE A 177 5.08 17.89 -32.83
CA ILE A 177 4.90 17.71 -34.27
C ILE A 177 4.68 19.13 -34.80
N THR A 178 5.75 19.80 -35.21
CA THR A 178 5.63 21.04 -35.98
C THR A 178 5.05 20.64 -37.33
N PRO A 179 3.89 21.17 -37.74
CA PRO A 179 3.43 21.00 -39.11
C PRO A 179 4.51 21.60 -40.00
N GLU A 180 5.13 20.76 -40.83
CA GLU A 180 5.99 21.23 -41.90
C GLU A 180 5.14 22.16 -42.75
N LYS A 181 5.51 23.45 -42.78
CA LYS A 181 4.87 24.43 -43.64
C LYS A 181 5.12 23.98 -45.08
N ARG A 182 4.08 23.44 -45.71
CA ARG A 182 4.04 23.19 -47.15
C ARG A 182 3.44 24.41 -47.84
#